data_AF-A0A7W2XB53-F1
#
_entry.id   AF-A0A7W2XB53-F1
#
_cell.length_a   1.000
_cell.length_b   1.000
_cell.length_c   1.000
_cell.angle_alpha   90.00
_cell.angle_beta   90.00
_cell.angle_gamma   90.00
#
_symmetry.space_group_name_H-M   'P 1'
#
loop_
_entity.id
_entity.type
_entity.pdbx_description
1 polymer ?
#
loop_
_entity_poly.entity_id
_entity_poly.type
_entity_poly.pdbx_seq_one_letter_code
_entity_poly.pdbx_strand_id
1 'polypeptide(L)'
;MTYRTNPNFTIDDELFTDLTDHMESLRERYSDIIPLRMDFAYKTTSRRYANRYRDHWDMDMYRLAERVLRANTVIGYAWVMEFTCQHGLHFHAVFYLDGQRKRNSYRSARVIAEEWRDVTNGEGIFENCQKKIYHKVNGSRCLHYSDRKGYRDLAFIVSYLAKLEQKEMLANPACWLSEIKPRGRGGRPRLTRGR
;
A
#
# COMPACT_ATOMS: atom_id res chain seq x y z
N MET A 1 -5.23 -8.61 -16.81
CA MET A 1 -5.90 -7.38 -17.31
C MET A 1 -4.83 -6.42 -17.77
N THR A 2 -5.06 -5.59 -18.79
CA THR A 2 -4.12 -4.50 -19.09
C THR A 2 -4.36 -3.34 -18.13
N TYR A 3 -3.37 -3.00 -17.31
CA TYR A 3 -3.43 -1.88 -16.39
C TYR A 3 -2.84 -0.62 -17.02
N ARG A 4 -3.31 0.54 -16.55
CA ARG A 4 -2.75 1.84 -16.93
C ARG A 4 -1.84 2.31 -15.81
N THR A 5 -0.66 2.79 -16.18
CA THR A 5 0.29 3.42 -15.28
C THR A 5 0.21 4.95 -15.40
N ASN A 6 0.83 5.65 -14.47
CA ASN A 6 0.98 7.09 -14.55
C ASN A 6 2.03 7.46 -15.61
N PRO A 7 1.68 8.18 -16.71
CA PRO A 7 2.62 8.52 -17.77
C PRO A 7 3.68 9.55 -17.35
N ASN A 8 3.53 10.18 -16.19
CA ASN A 8 4.47 11.18 -15.69
C ASN A 8 5.72 10.56 -15.04
N PHE A 9 5.75 9.24 -14.85
CA PHE A 9 6.83 8.52 -14.18
C PHE A 9 7.29 7.33 -15.01
N THR A 10 8.58 7.05 -14.95
CA THR A 10 9.15 5.80 -15.45
C THR A 10 8.83 4.72 -14.43
N ILE A 11 8.18 3.64 -14.87
CA ILE A 11 7.72 2.59 -13.96
C ILE A 11 8.70 1.43 -13.96
N ASP A 12 8.93 0.91 -12.77
CA ASP A 12 9.55 -0.40 -12.53
C ASP A 12 8.52 -1.48 -12.85
N ASP A 13 8.63 -2.08 -14.04
CA ASP A 13 7.66 -3.04 -14.55
C ASP A 13 7.57 -4.32 -13.70
N GLU A 14 8.68 -4.75 -13.09
CA GLU A 14 8.73 -5.94 -12.23
C GLU A 14 7.97 -5.68 -10.94
N LEU A 15 8.33 -4.59 -10.23
CA LEU A 15 7.63 -4.18 -9.01
C LEU A 15 6.15 -3.88 -9.28
N PHE A 16 5.82 -3.25 -10.41
CA PHE A 16 4.43 -3.00 -10.77
C PHE A 16 3.65 -4.30 -11.00
N THR A 17 4.28 -5.29 -11.63
CA THR A 17 3.69 -6.62 -11.82
C THR A 17 3.38 -7.26 -10.47
N ASP A 18 4.37 -7.32 -9.57
CA ASP A 18 4.22 -7.88 -8.22
C ASP A 18 3.08 -7.23 -7.43
N LEU A 19 3.01 -5.90 -7.46
CA LEU A 19 1.95 -5.15 -6.80
C LEU A 19 0.56 -5.44 -7.39
N THR A 20 0.47 -5.60 -8.71
CA THR A 20 -0.81 -5.92 -9.36
C THR A 20 -1.25 -7.37 -9.15
N ASP A 21 -0.31 -8.31 -9.09
CA ASP A 21 -0.61 -9.73 -8.80
C ASP A 21 -1.03 -9.91 -7.33
N HIS A 22 -0.42 -9.17 -6.42
CA HIS A 22 -0.85 -9.08 -5.03
C HIS A 22 -2.28 -8.54 -4.90
N MET A 23 -2.58 -7.45 -5.61
CA MET A 23 -3.92 -6.88 -5.68
C MET A 23 -4.94 -7.86 -6.27
N GLU A 24 -4.60 -8.60 -7.33
CA GLU A 24 -5.47 -9.61 -7.92
C GLU A 24 -5.70 -10.80 -6.96
N SER A 25 -4.68 -11.22 -6.21
CA SER A 25 -4.83 -12.24 -5.17
C SER A 25 -5.84 -11.81 -4.09
N LEU A 26 -5.77 -10.55 -3.66
CA LEU A 26 -6.75 -9.95 -2.75
C LEU A 26 -8.15 -9.93 -3.36
N ARG A 27 -8.24 -9.50 -4.63
CA ARG A 27 -9.49 -9.50 -5.40
C ARG A 27 -10.08 -10.89 -5.42
N GLU A 28 -9.31 -11.93 -5.73
CA GLU A 28 -9.75 -13.33 -5.82
C GLU A 28 -10.25 -13.91 -4.49
N ARG A 29 -9.61 -13.50 -3.39
CA ARG A 29 -9.95 -13.95 -2.05
C ARG A 29 -11.21 -13.28 -1.50
N TYR A 30 -11.25 -11.94 -1.48
CA TYR A 30 -12.28 -11.15 -0.80
C TYR A 30 -13.32 -10.61 -1.77
N SER A 31 -14.61 -10.62 -1.39
CA SER A 31 -15.67 -10.10 -2.27
C SER A 31 -15.55 -8.60 -2.48
N ASP A 32 -15.11 -7.89 -1.44
CA ASP A 32 -15.05 -6.44 -1.38
C ASP A 32 -13.76 -6.02 -0.67
N ILE A 33 -13.00 -5.13 -1.29
CA ILE A 33 -11.81 -4.55 -0.67
C ILE A 33 -11.90 -3.03 -0.65
N ILE A 34 -11.35 -2.41 0.38
CA ILE A 34 -11.15 -0.96 0.43
C ILE A 34 -9.65 -0.70 0.47
N PRO A 35 -9.05 -0.19 -0.62
CA PRO A 35 -7.67 0.25 -0.59
C PRO A 35 -7.51 1.52 0.26
N LEU A 36 -6.37 1.63 0.92
CA LEU A 36 -5.98 2.74 1.77
C LEU A 36 -4.50 3.03 1.54
N ARG A 37 -4.23 4.04 0.73
CA ARG A 37 -2.87 4.47 0.41
C ARG A 37 -2.41 5.52 1.42
N MET A 38 -1.27 5.26 2.06
CA MET A 38 -0.69 6.11 3.09
C MET A 38 0.82 6.27 2.89
N ASP A 39 1.33 7.46 3.20
CA ASP A 39 2.77 7.71 3.29
C ASP A 39 3.24 7.80 4.70
N PHE A 40 4.48 7.38 4.90
CA PHE A 40 5.16 7.44 6.17
C PHE A 40 6.58 7.96 5.97
N ALA A 41 7.03 8.76 6.92
CA ALA A 41 8.41 9.24 6.98
C ALA A 41 8.76 9.52 8.44
N TYR A 42 9.95 10.03 8.67
CA TYR A 42 10.40 10.49 9.97
C TYR A 42 10.43 12.02 10.03
N LYS A 43 10.18 12.60 11.21
CA LYS A 43 10.35 14.04 11.43
C LYS A 43 11.80 14.43 11.13
N THR A 44 12.02 15.53 10.41
CA THR A 44 13.37 16.01 10.06
C THR A 44 14.25 16.31 11.28
N THR A 45 13.64 16.61 12.42
CA THR A 45 14.31 16.85 13.70
C THR A 45 14.56 15.57 14.54
N SER A 46 14.10 14.41 14.08
CA SER A 46 14.19 13.16 14.84
C SER A 46 15.55 12.49 14.73
N ARG A 47 15.88 11.64 15.71
CA ARG A 47 17.09 10.82 15.68
C ARG A 47 17.06 9.82 14.53
N ARG A 48 15.89 9.29 14.20
CA ARG A 48 15.68 8.41 13.03
C ARG A 48 16.03 9.09 11.72
N TYR A 49 15.57 10.33 11.53
CA TYR A 49 15.93 11.09 10.33
C TYR A 49 17.43 11.40 10.27
N ALA A 50 18.08 11.74 11.40
CA ALA A 50 19.53 11.94 11.43
C ALA A 50 20.31 10.67 11.04
N ASN A 51 19.81 9.49 11.45
CA ASN A 51 20.42 8.19 11.16
C ASN A 51 19.88 7.51 9.89
N ARG A 52 19.21 8.25 9.00
CA ARG A 52 18.56 7.74 7.78
C ARG A 52 19.46 6.97 6.81
N TYR A 53 20.77 7.01 7.01
CA TYR A 53 21.79 6.31 6.21
C TYR A 53 22.30 5.00 6.84
N ARG A 54 21.73 4.57 7.98
CA ARG A 54 22.10 3.30 8.66
C ARG A 54 21.16 2.16 8.28
N ASP A 55 21.65 0.93 8.38
CA ASP A 55 20.91 -0.30 8.09
C ASP A 55 19.74 -0.52 9.07
N HIS A 56 18.67 -1.20 8.60
CA HIS A 56 17.51 -1.71 9.36
C HIS A 56 16.28 -0.80 9.59
N TRP A 57 16.09 0.27 8.82
CA TRP A 57 14.89 1.13 8.97
C TRP A 57 13.62 0.61 8.32
N ASP A 58 13.74 -0.34 7.40
CA ASP A 58 12.63 -1.14 6.88
C ASP A 58 11.89 -1.90 7.98
N MET A 59 12.58 -2.22 9.08
CA MET A 59 12.00 -2.93 10.23
C MET A 59 10.86 -2.18 10.90
N ASP A 60 10.90 -0.84 10.98
CA ASP A 60 9.80 -0.08 11.58
C ASP A 60 8.55 -0.14 10.68
N MET A 61 8.72 -0.04 9.36
CA MET A 61 7.60 -0.20 8.41
C MET A 61 7.07 -1.64 8.42
N TYR A 62 7.96 -2.63 8.43
CA TYR A 62 7.61 -4.04 8.55
C TYR A 62 6.83 -4.32 9.85
N ARG A 63 7.31 -3.80 10.99
CA ARG A 63 6.62 -3.93 12.29
C ARG A 63 5.23 -3.30 12.27
N LEU A 64 5.09 -2.11 11.70
CA LEU A 64 3.78 -1.47 11.52
C LEU A 64 2.85 -2.40 10.73
N ALA A 65 3.29 -2.83 9.55
CA ALA A 65 2.49 -3.61 8.63
C ALA A 65 2.06 -4.96 9.23
N GLU A 66 2.97 -5.64 9.91
CA GLU A 66 2.71 -6.90 10.61
C GLU A 66 1.76 -6.72 11.81
N ARG A 67 1.92 -5.66 12.61
CA ARG A 67 1.03 -5.39 13.75
C ARG A 67 -0.41 -5.17 13.28
N VAL A 68 -0.61 -4.33 12.25
CA VAL A 68 -1.96 -4.03 11.75
C VAL A 68 -2.59 -5.22 11.02
N LEU A 69 -1.78 -6.10 10.41
CA LEU A 69 -2.25 -7.37 9.85
C LEU A 69 -2.69 -8.33 10.95
N ARG A 70 -1.88 -8.54 11.99
CA ARG A 70 -2.18 -9.44 13.13
C ARG A 70 -3.39 -8.97 13.94
N ALA A 71 -3.57 -7.66 14.07
CA ALA A 71 -4.74 -7.06 14.71
C ALA A 71 -6.02 -7.18 13.86
N ASN A 72 -5.96 -7.75 12.64
CA ASN A 72 -7.05 -7.79 11.67
C ASN A 72 -7.60 -6.40 11.31
N THR A 73 -6.77 -5.35 11.46
CA THR A 73 -7.10 -4.00 11.00
C THR A 73 -7.13 -3.97 9.47
N VAL A 74 -6.20 -4.69 8.84
CA VAL A 74 -6.05 -4.86 7.40
C VAL A 74 -6.09 -6.34 7.04
N ILE A 75 -6.42 -6.66 5.79
CA ILE A 75 -6.44 -8.03 5.22
C ILE A 75 -5.26 -8.31 4.30
N GLY A 76 -4.45 -7.29 4.05
CA GLY A 76 -3.24 -7.33 3.25
C GLY A 76 -2.63 -5.93 3.17
N TYR A 77 -1.37 -5.87 2.79
CA TYR A 77 -0.61 -4.65 2.57
C TYR A 77 0.50 -4.89 1.52
N ALA A 78 0.95 -3.81 0.92
CA ALA A 78 2.22 -3.72 0.22
C ALA A 78 2.87 -2.36 0.54
N TRP A 79 4.19 -2.31 0.66
CA TRP A 79 4.92 -1.07 0.85
C TRP A 79 6.25 -1.08 0.11
N VAL A 80 6.71 0.12 -0.24
CA VAL A 80 7.99 0.38 -0.93
C VAL A 80 8.71 1.47 -0.16
N MET A 81 10.00 1.27 0.05
CA MET A 81 10.91 2.22 0.66
C MET A 81 11.59 3.07 -0.41
N GLU A 82 11.59 4.38 -0.21
CA GLU A 82 12.23 5.36 -1.08
C GLU A 82 13.19 6.25 -0.29
N PHE A 83 14.24 6.70 -0.97
CA PHE A 83 15.23 7.59 -0.39
C PHE A 83 15.57 8.70 -1.39
N THR A 84 15.41 9.94 -0.96
CA THR A 84 15.91 11.11 -1.70
C THR A 84 16.79 11.97 -0.82
N CYS A 85 17.76 12.66 -1.41
CA CYS A 85 18.59 13.62 -0.68
C CYS A 85 17.74 14.75 -0.07
N GLN A 86 16.64 15.13 -0.73
CA GLN A 86 15.78 16.24 -0.31
C GLN A 86 14.80 15.86 0.81
N HIS A 87 14.14 14.70 0.72
CA HIS A 87 13.09 14.29 1.67
C HIS A 87 13.53 13.19 2.64
N GLY A 88 14.73 12.64 2.45
CA GLY A 88 15.24 11.52 3.21
C GLY A 88 14.46 10.24 2.96
N LEU A 89 14.52 9.36 3.95
CA LEU A 89 13.87 8.05 3.94
C LEU A 89 12.36 8.19 4.15
N HIS A 90 11.57 7.62 3.24
CA HIS A 90 10.13 7.58 3.32
C HIS A 90 9.57 6.30 2.71
N PHE A 91 8.32 6.00 3.01
CA PHE A 91 7.66 4.76 2.64
C PHE A 91 6.32 5.08 2.00
N HIS A 92 6.07 4.46 0.85
CA HIS A 92 4.77 4.44 0.21
C HIS A 92 4.10 3.11 0.48
N ALA A 93 2.93 3.13 1.12
CA ALA A 93 2.21 1.91 1.46
C ALA A 93 0.77 1.95 0.95
N VAL A 94 0.29 0.76 0.58
CA VAL A 94 -1.13 0.48 0.37
C VAL A 94 -1.56 -0.60 1.34
N PHE A 95 -2.58 -0.29 2.13
CA PHE A 95 -3.26 -1.23 3.01
C PHE A 95 -4.62 -1.59 2.41
N TYR A 96 -5.03 -2.84 2.57
CA TYR A 96 -6.31 -3.33 2.08
C TYR A 96 -7.19 -3.69 3.25
N LEU A 97 -8.41 -3.18 3.28
CA LEU A 97 -9.41 -3.48 4.30
C LEU A 97 -10.48 -4.41 3.74
N ASP A 98 -11.05 -5.26 4.59
CA ASP A 98 -12.23 -6.06 4.26
C ASP A 98 -13.45 -5.14 4.10
N GLY A 99 -13.91 -4.95 2.86
CA GLY A 99 -15.04 -4.09 2.52
C GLY A 99 -16.39 -4.63 3.01
N GLN A 100 -16.51 -5.94 3.31
CA GLN A 100 -17.73 -6.48 3.93
C GLN A 100 -17.82 -6.10 5.41
N ARG A 101 -16.68 -6.01 6.09
CA ARG A 101 -16.61 -5.72 7.53
C ARG A 101 -16.46 -4.23 7.84
N LYS A 102 -15.93 -3.44 6.91
CA LYS A 102 -15.61 -2.02 7.11
C LYS A 102 -16.40 -1.17 6.11
N ARG A 103 -17.10 -0.14 6.61
CA ARG A 103 -17.89 0.78 5.76
C ARG A 103 -17.07 1.91 5.15
N ASN A 104 -15.97 2.30 5.81
CA ASN A 104 -15.01 3.27 5.30
C ASN A 104 -13.64 3.02 5.92
N SER A 105 -12.64 3.64 5.33
CA SER A 105 -11.22 3.48 5.65
C SER A 105 -10.68 4.51 6.64
N TYR A 106 -11.45 5.55 7.00
CA TYR A 106 -10.97 6.63 7.88
C TYR A 106 -10.58 6.12 9.26
N ARG A 107 -11.42 5.29 9.89
CA ARG A 107 -11.12 4.70 11.21
C ARG A 107 -9.88 3.82 11.16
N SER A 108 -9.75 2.99 10.13
CA SER A 108 -8.56 2.14 9.97
C SER A 108 -7.30 2.97 9.72
N ALA A 109 -7.38 4.04 8.93
CA ALA A 109 -6.26 4.97 8.71
C ALA A 109 -5.79 5.62 10.00
N ARG A 110 -6.70 5.96 10.91
CA ARG A 110 -6.35 6.47 12.24
C ARG A 110 -5.63 5.43 13.09
N VAL A 111 -6.11 4.18 13.11
CA VAL A 111 -5.45 3.08 13.84
C VAL A 111 -4.03 2.87 13.29
N ILE A 112 -3.86 2.79 11.97
CA ILE A 112 -2.55 2.63 11.33
C ILE A 112 -1.63 3.81 11.67
N ALA A 113 -2.15 5.03 11.66
CA ALA A 113 -1.38 6.23 12.03
C ALA A 113 -0.95 6.23 13.50
N GLU A 114 -1.82 5.77 14.41
CA GLU A 114 -1.52 5.63 15.84
C GLU A 114 -0.45 4.55 16.08
N GLU A 115 -0.56 3.39 15.40
CA GLU A 115 0.47 2.34 15.41
C GLU A 115 1.81 2.82 14.85
N TRP A 116 1.81 3.65 13.79
CA TRP A 116 3.05 4.22 13.26
C TRP A 116 3.73 5.12 14.28
N ARG A 117 2.96 5.94 15.00
CA ARG A 117 3.52 6.76 16.09
C ARG A 117 4.09 5.87 17.20
N ASP A 118 3.43 4.78 17.56
CA ASP A 118 3.94 3.87 18.58
C ASP A 118 5.25 3.20 18.15
N VAL A 119 5.27 2.57 16.98
CA VAL A 119 6.48 1.90 16.42
C VAL A 119 7.66 2.87 16.33
N THR A 120 7.39 4.13 15.99
CA THR A 120 8.42 5.16 15.86
C THR A 120 8.69 5.96 17.13
N ASN A 121 8.11 5.59 18.29
CA ASN A 121 8.21 6.37 19.54
C ASN A 121 7.89 7.87 19.33
N GLY A 122 6.90 8.17 18.50
CA GLY A 122 6.45 9.52 18.16
C GLY A 122 7.33 10.27 17.17
N GLU A 123 8.38 9.66 16.62
CA GLU A 123 9.28 10.28 15.64
C GLU A 123 8.76 10.21 14.20
N GLY A 124 7.75 9.38 13.94
CA GLY A 124 7.12 9.22 12.64
C GLY A 124 6.13 10.33 12.29
N ILE A 125 6.08 10.67 11.00
CA ILE A 125 5.02 11.43 10.36
C ILE A 125 4.34 10.56 9.32
N PHE A 126 3.09 10.89 8.98
CA PHE A 126 2.32 10.17 7.98
C PHE A 126 1.42 11.11 7.19
N GLU A 127 1.03 10.67 6.00
CA GLU A 127 0.06 11.36 5.16
C GLU A 127 -1.00 10.38 4.65
N ASN A 128 -2.27 10.69 4.91
CA ASN A 128 -3.38 9.94 4.32
C ASN A 128 -3.70 10.50 2.93
N CYS A 129 -3.35 9.76 1.87
CA CYS A 129 -3.45 10.25 0.49
C CYS A 129 -4.81 10.03 -0.18
N GLN A 130 -5.85 9.69 0.58
CA GLN A 130 -7.18 9.40 0.06
C GLN A 130 -7.88 10.56 -0.66
N LYS A 131 -7.46 11.81 -0.42
CA LYS A 131 -8.10 13.02 -0.98
C LYS A 131 -7.19 13.85 -1.88
N LYS A 132 -6.03 13.33 -2.32
CA LYS A 132 -5.17 14.11 -3.22
C LYS A 132 -5.82 14.28 -4.59
N ILE A 133 -5.93 15.54 -5.02
CA ILE A 133 -6.56 16.01 -6.27
C ILE A 133 -5.92 15.37 -7.53
N TYR A 134 -4.65 14.96 -7.44
CA TYR A 134 -3.93 14.31 -8.54
C TYR A 134 -4.41 12.88 -8.84
N HIS A 135 -4.97 12.18 -7.85
CA HIS A 135 -5.67 10.94 -8.11
C HIS A 135 -7.06 11.32 -8.63
N LYS A 136 -7.26 11.33 -9.95
CA LYS A 136 -8.58 11.47 -10.61
C LYS A 136 -9.59 10.37 -10.21
N VAL A 137 -9.27 9.59 -9.18
CA VAL A 137 -9.88 8.37 -8.70
C VAL A 137 -10.01 8.46 -7.18
N ASN A 138 -11.17 8.11 -6.65
CA ASN A 138 -11.37 7.95 -5.22
C ASN A 138 -10.65 6.69 -4.71
N GLY A 139 -9.43 6.86 -4.18
CA GLY A 139 -8.59 5.77 -3.67
C GLY A 139 -9.09 5.12 -2.37
N SER A 140 -10.29 5.45 -1.89
CA SER A 140 -10.92 4.89 -0.69
C SER A 140 -12.26 4.20 -0.96
N ARG A 141 -12.63 4.07 -2.24
CA ARG A 141 -13.87 3.41 -2.67
C ARG A 141 -13.83 1.91 -2.34
N CYS A 142 -14.96 1.37 -1.89
CA CYS A 142 -15.16 -0.07 -1.77
C CYS A 142 -15.27 -0.71 -3.15
N LEU A 143 -14.39 -1.66 -3.45
CA LEU A 143 -14.29 -2.35 -4.74
C LEU A 143 -14.82 -3.77 -4.60
N HIS A 144 -15.96 -4.04 -5.23
CA HIS A 144 -16.46 -5.40 -5.38
C HIS A 144 -15.59 -6.16 -6.39
N TYR A 145 -15.41 -7.47 -6.21
CA TYR A 145 -14.49 -8.30 -7.01
C TYR A 145 -14.75 -8.28 -8.52
N SER A 146 -15.97 -7.92 -8.93
CA SER A 146 -16.38 -7.79 -10.33
C SER A 146 -16.15 -6.40 -10.92
N ASP A 147 -15.75 -5.40 -10.12
CA ASP A 147 -15.56 -4.01 -10.52
C ASP A 147 -14.23 -3.82 -11.27
N ARG A 148 -14.18 -4.32 -12.51
CA ARG A 148 -12.99 -4.25 -13.36
C ARG A 148 -12.46 -2.81 -13.55
N LYS A 149 -13.35 -1.81 -13.55
CA LYS A 149 -12.95 -0.41 -13.68
C LYS A 149 -12.24 0.07 -12.41
N GLY A 150 -12.83 -0.19 -11.24
CA GLY A 150 -12.23 0.15 -9.96
C GLY A 150 -10.85 -0.48 -9.74
N TYR A 151 -10.64 -1.72 -10.18
CA TYR A 151 -9.31 -2.35 -10.11
C TYR A 151 -8.28 -1.75 -11.08
N ARG A 152 -8.69 -1.29 -12.26
CA ARG A 152 -7.78 -0.53 -13.15
C ARG A 152 -7.41 0.82 -12.54
N ASP A 153 -8.38 1.49 -11.93
CA ASP A 153 -8.16 2.76 -11.26
C ASP A 153 -7.28 2.59 -10.00
N LEU A 154 -7.42 1.48 -9.28
CA LEU A 154 -6.53 1.11 -8.18
C LEU A 154 -5.12 0.77 -8.67
N ALA A 155 -4.98 0.00 -9.75
CA ALA A 155 -3.66 -0.27 -10.34
C ALA A 155 -2.95 1.03 -10.74
N PHE A 156 -3.68 2.02 -11.25
CA PHE A 156 -3.12 3.35 -11.50
C PHE A 156 -2.60 4.02 -10.23
N ILE A 157 -3.32 3.93 -9.10
CA ILE A 157 -2.85 4.45 -7.80
C ILE A 157 -1.62 3.69 -7.31
N VAL A 158 -1.63 2.36 -7.43
CA VAL A 158 -0.55 1.49 -6.99
C VAL A 158 0.71 1.68 -7.85
N SER A 159 0.58 2.07 -9.13
CA SER A 159 1.73 2.40 -9.99
C SER A 159 2.60 3.53 -9.45
N TYR A 160 2.07 4.40 -8.59
CA TYR A 160 2.87 5.44 -7.91
C TYR A 160 3.91 4.86 -6.94
N LEU A 161 3.69 3.64 -6.41
CA LEU A 161 4.67 2.94 -5.57
C LEU A 161 5.81 2.34 -6.42
N ALA A 162 5.57 2.17 -7.72
CA ALA A 162 6.49 1.55 -8.66
C ALA A 162 7.25 2.55 -9.53
N LYS A 163 7.18 3.85 -9.25
CA LYS A 163 8.01 4.84 -9.95
C LYS A 163 9.50 4.56 -9.69
N LEU A 164 10.33 4.71 -10.71
CA LEU A 164 11.79 4.56 -10.60
C LEU A 164 12.45 5.82 -10.04
N GLU A 165 11.85 6.98 -10.30
CA GLU A 165 12.29 8.24 -9.73
C GLU A 165 12.26 8.17 -8.20
N GLN A 166 13.17 8.89 -7.53
CA GLN A 166 13.26 8.95 -6.06
C GLN A 166 13.80 7.68 -5.36
N LYS A 167 14.45 6.80 -6.13
CA LYS A 167 15.22 5.63 -5.65
C LYS A 167 16.74 5.80 -5.80
N GLU A 168 17.20 7.05 -5.98
CA GLU A 168 18.54 7.44 -6.48
C GLU A 168 19.76 6.86 -5.74
N MET A 169 19.60 6.37 -4.50
CA MET A 169 20.70 5.86 -3.68
C MET A 169 20.48 4.47 -3.09
N LEU A 170 19.38 3.79 -3.44
CA LEU A 170 19.12 2.43 -2.98
C LEU A 170 19.46 1.45 -4.10
N ALA A 171 20.54 0.68 -3.93
CA ALA A 171 20.92 -0.38 -4.85
C ALA A 171 19.81 -1.45 -4.99
N ASN A 172 18.97 -1.59 -3.96
CA ASN A 172 17.76 -2.40 -4.00
C ASN A 172 16.70 -1.75 -3.09
N PRO A 173 15.63 -1.12 -3.63
CA PRO A 173 14.55 -0.59 -2.82
C PRO A 173 13.89 -1.73 -2.06
N ALA A 174 13.77 -1.61 -0.73
CA ALA A 174 13.03 -2.59 0.04
C ALA A 174 11.54 -2.48 -0.32
N CYS A 175 11.01 -3.53 -0.95
CA CYS A 175 9.58 -3.74 -1.14
C CYS A 175 9.15 -4.96 -0.33
N TRP A 176 7.97 -4.88 0.26
CA TRP A 176 7.37 -6.02 0.94
C TRP A 176 5.88 -6.11 0.66
N LEU A 177 5.42 -7.33 0.42
CA LEU A 177 4.02 -7.66 0.19
C LEU A 177 3.58 -8.72 1.20
N SER A 178 2.43 -8.51 1.82
CA SER A 178 1.82 -9.51 2.70
C SER A 178 1.42 -10.77 1.92
N GLU A 179 1.57 -11.94 2.54
CA GLU A 179 1.08 -13.19 1.96
C GLU A 179 -0.46 -13.20 1.92
N ILE A 180 -1.02 -13.43 0.74
CA ILE A 180 -2.48 -13.58 0.55
C ILE A 180 -2.80 -15.05 0.36
N LYS A 181 -3.33 -15.68 1.42
CA LYS A 181 -3.72 -17.08 1.35
C LYS A 181 -4.76 -17.31 0.24
N PRO A 182 -4.78 -18.47 -0.44
CA PRO A 182 -5.82 -18.76 -1.41
C PRO A 182 -7.22 -18.82 -0.77
N ARG A 183 -8.26 -18.55 -1.56
CA ARG A 183 -9.64 -18.77 -1.11
C ARG A 183 -9.86 -20.26 -0.85
N GLY A 184 -10.48 -20.60 0.27
CA GLY A 184 -10.86 -21.98 0.56
C GLY A 184 -11.89 -22.52 -0.45
N ARG A 185 -11.99 -23.86 -0.58
CA ARG A 185 -12.93 -24.53 -1.49
C ARG A 185 -14.41 -24.38 -1.12
N GLY A 186 -14.73 -23.66 -0.04
CA GLY A 186 -16.09 -23.45 0.45
C GLY A 186 -16.74 -22.17 -0.09
N GLY A 187 -18.06 -22.23 -0.29
CA GLY A 187 -18.88 -21.11 -0.74
C GLY A 187 -19.15 -21.09 -2.24
N ARG A 188 -20.09 -20.23 -2.67
CA ARG A 188 -20.50 -20.13 -4.07
C ARG A 188 -19.32 -19.69 -4.96
N PRO A 189 -19.02 -20.42 -6.05
CA PRO A 189 -18.01 -20.01 -7.02
C PRO A 189 -18.35 -18.63 -7.60
N ARG A 190 -17.32 -17.84 -7.87
CA ARG A 190 -17.51 -16.58 -8.60
C ARG A 190 -17.83 -16.91 -10.04
N LEU A 191 -18.83 -16.23 -10.59
CA LEU A 191 -19.15 -16.33 -12.00
C LEU A 191 -18.00 -15.72 -12.81
N THR A 192 -17.14 -16.58 -13.36
CA THR A 192 -16.30 -16.23 -14.50
C THR A 192 -17.23 -16.06 -15.69
N ARG A 193 -17.67 -14.82 -15.98
CA ARG A 193 -18.19 -14.54 -17.32
C ARG A 193 -17.00 -14.61 -18.27
N GLY A 194 -16.84 -15.79 -18.87
CA GLY A 194 -15.92 -16.04 -19.96
C GLY A 194 -16.34 -15.30 -21.23
N ARG A 195 -15.32 -15.06 -22.06
CA ARG A 195 -15.27 -14.28 -23.31
C ARG A 195 -15.11 -12.78 -23.10
#